data_AF-A0A2W1K5V6-F1
#
_entry.id   AF-A0A2W1K5V6-F1
#
_cell.length_a   1.000
_cell.length_b   1.000
_cell.length_c   1.000
_cell.angle_alpha   90.00
_cell.angle_beta   90.00
_cell.angle_gamma   90.00
#
_symmetry.space_group_name_H-M   'P 1'
#
loop_
_entity.id
_entity.type
_entity.pdbx_description
1 polymer ?
#
loop_
_entity_poly.entity_id
_entity_poly.type
_entity_poly.pdbx_seq_one_letter_code
_entity_poly.pdbx_strand_id
1 'polypeptide(L)'
;MKKTLLLLSIILCSANLLAQSTETVHIDWEIGSAPSLPESDPRYPNKTIEDGDTVIWTWTDGMTHNVHNKSGAVESFDSGFKTGVGQTYSYTFTVVGDNPYQCDPHANNMFGTITVVPDGSLGIEGANSLINTSIYPTHVVSVLNVELPQSYSELTVEVYNVLGKRIKTYSYTNIKRAELELNDLNAGMYLIKLSSSESTITKRFIKQ
;
A
#
# COMPACT_ATOMS: atom_id res chain seq x y z
N MET A 1 -34.18 -28.54 -47.90
CA MET A 1 -33.93 -27.17 -47.40
C MET A 1 -32.89 -27.25 -46.29
N LYS A 2 -31.65 -26.81 -46.55
CA LYS A 2 -30.54 -26.87 -45.57
C LYS A 2 -30.71 -25.71 -44.57
N LYS A 3 -30.83 -26.02 -43.28
CA LYS A 3 -30.82 -25.02 -42.20
C LYS A 3 -29.38 -24.84 -41.73
N THR A 4 -28.77 -23.72 -42.07
CA THR A 4 -27.43 -23.35 -41.60
C THR A 4 -27.57 -22.78 -40.19
N LEU A 5 -27.00 -23.47 -39.19
CA LEU A 5 -26.99 -23.02 -37.81
C LEU A 5 -25.83 -22.03 -37.62
N LEU A 6 -26.15 -20.76 -37.38
CA LEU A 6 -25.16 -19.72 -37.08
C LEU A 6 -24.76 -19.86 -35.60
N LEU A 7 -23.56 -20.37 -35.32
CA LEU A 7 -22.99 -20.29 -33.97
C LEU A 7 -22.45 -18.87 -33.75
N LEU A 8 -23.13 -18.12 -32.89
CA LEU A 8 -22.65 -16.83 -32.40
C LEU A 8 -21.65 -17.10 -31.27
N SER A 9 -20.35 -17.00 -31.58
CA SER A 9 -19.29 -17.08 -30.58
C SER A 9 -19.26 -15.78 -29.76
N ILE A 10 -19.76 -15.84 -28.53
CA ILE A 10 -19.66 -14.74 -27.57
C ILE A 10 -18.23 -14.72 -27.02
N ILE A 11 -17.44 -13.73 -27.44
CA ILE A 11 -16.13 -13.45 -26.85
C ILE A 11 -16.39 -12.75 -25.51
N LEU A 12 -16.30 -13.49 -24.40
CA LEU A 12 -16.23 -12.92 -23.05
C LEU A 12 -14.86 -12.24 -22.89
N CYS A 13 -14.80 -10.94 -23.12
CA CYS A 13 -13.64 -10.13 -22.76
C CYS A 13 -13.70 -9.90 -21.24
N SER A 14 -12.99 -10.72 -20.46
CA SER A 14 -12.82 -10.47 -19.02
C SER A 14 -11.91 -9.26 -18.83
N ALA A 15 -12.50 -8.08 -18.63
CA ALA A 15 -11.78 -6.93 -18.11
C ALA A 15 -11.43 -7.25 -16.65
N ASN A 16 -10.16 -7.52 -16.36
CA ASN A 16 -9.66 -7.48 -14.99
C ASN A 16 -9.67 -6.01 -14.57
N LEU A 17 -10.75 -5.56 -13.94
CA LEU A 17 -10.68 -4.35 -13.13
C LEU A 17 -9.73 -4.66 -11.97
N LEU A 18 -8.61 -3.96 -11.91
CA LEU A 18 -7.85 -3.84 -10.68
C LEU A 18 -8.77 -3.09 -9.72
N ALA A 19 -9.36 -3.78 -8.76
CA ALA A 19 -10.13 -3.14 -7.70
C ALA A 19 -9.12 -2.48 -6.76
N GLN A 20 -9.02 -1.14 -6.84
CA GLN A 20 -8.30 -0.33 -5.86
C GLN A 20 -9.10 -0.35 -4.55
N SER A 21 -8.47 -0.73 -3.44
CA SER A 21 -9.11 -0.75 -2.12
C SER A 21 -8.98 0.64 -1.50
N THR A 22 -9.90 1.54 -1.81
CA THR A 22 -9.93 2.86 -1.18
C THR A 22 -10.54 2.77 0.21
N GLU A 23 -9.80 3.15 1.24
CA GLU A 23 -10.24 3.22 2.63
C GLU A 23 -10.51 4.66 3.06
N THR A 24 -11.30 4.81 4.13
CA THR A 24 -11.55 6.11 4.78
C THR A 24 -11.00 6.11 6.19
N VAL A 25 -10.07 7.02 6.45
CA VAL A 25 -9.41 7.18 7.75
C VAL A 25 -9.96 8.42 8.45
N HIS A 26 -10.26 8.30 9.74
CA HIS A 26 -10.82 9.38 10.55
C HIS A 26 -9.78 9.93 11.54
N ILE A 27 -9.82 11.25 11.75
CA ILE A 27 -9.05 11.97 12.75
C ILE A 27 -9.99 12.91 13.50
N ASP A 28 -10.07 12.76 14.82
CA ASP A 28 -10.70 13.76 15.67
C ASP A 28 -9.77 14.97 15.79
N TRP A 29 -10.29 16.15 15.46
CA TRP A 29 -9.52 17.37 15.29
C TRP A 29 -9.95 18.41 16.32
N GLU A 30 -9.08 18.63 17.31
CA GLU A 30 -9.28 19.58 18.40
C GLU A 30 -7.93 20.03 18.96
N ILE A 31 -7.95 20.96 19.92
CA ILE A 31 -6.73 21.36 20.61
C ILE A 31 -6.01 20.15 21.21
N GLY A 32 -4.72 19.98 20.88
CA GLY A 32 -3.91 18.85 21.34
C GLY A 32 -3.84 17.66 20.39
N SER A 33 -4.50 17.70 19.22
CA SER A 33 -4.27 16.74 18.12
C SER A 33 -2.83 16.88 17.59
N ALA A 34 -1.87 16.24 18.27
CA ALA A 34 -0.43 16.32 18.00
C ALA A 34 0.24 14.93 18.10
N PRO A 35 1.42 14.72 17.48
CA PRO A 35 2.11 13.42 17.46
C PRO A 35 2.60 12.92 18.82
N SER A 36 2.49 13.74 19.87
CA SER A 36 2.75 13.33 21.25
C SER A 36 1.67 12.42 21.83
N LEU A 37 0.49 12.33 21.20
CA LEU A 37 -0.56 11.43 21.61
C LEU A 37 -0.20 9.96 21.29
N PRO A 38 -0.70 8.97 22.05
CA PRO A 38 -0.63 7.57 21.67
C PRO A 38 -1.32 7.33 20.33
N GLU A 39 -0.81 6.42 19.50
CA GLU A 39 -1.41 6.10 18.18
C GLU A 39 -2.86 5.60 18.27
N SER A 40 -3.25 5.02 19.41
CA SER A 40 -4.60 4.55 19.67
C SER A 40 -5.59 5.66 20.05
N ASP A 41 -5.13 6.89 20.28
CA ASP A 41 -6.00 8.05 20.55
C ASP A 41 -6.68 8.47 19.23
N PRO A 42 -8.01 8.67 19.20
CA PRO A 42 -8.72 9.08 17.97
C PRO A 42 -8.24 10.44 17.42
N ARG A 43 -7.57 11.25 18.23
CA ARG A 43 -6.99 12.54 17.84
C ARG A 43 -5.57 12.43 17.31
N TYR A 44 -4.98 11.23 17.30
CA TYR A 44 -3.63 11.00 16.80
C TYR A 44 -3.54 11.41 15.31
N PRO A 45 -2.76 12.45 14.98
CA PRO A 45 -2.90 13.12 13.69
C PRO A 45 -1.97 12.56 12.60
N ASN A 46 -1.01 11.70 12.94
CA ASN A 46 -0.22 11.02 11.92
C ASN A 46 -0.98 9.79 11.43
N LYS A 47 -1.01 9.59 10.12
CA LYS A 47 -1.61 8.41 9.49
C LYS A 47 -0.76 7.98 8.31
N THR A 48 -0.54 6.68 8.18
CA THR A 48 -0.06 6.09 6.94
C THR A 48 -1.27 5.54 6.20
N ILE A 49 -1.44 5.91 4.93
CA ILE A 49 -2.58 5.53 4.08
C ILE A 49 -2.09 5.12 2.69
N GLU A 50 -2.93 4.49 1.91
CA GLU A 50 -2.63 4.11 0.52
C GLU A 50 -3.04 5.20 -0.48
N ASP A 51 -2.43 5.23 -1.67
CA ASP A 51 -2.86 6.15 -2.71
C ASP A 51 -4.28 5.81 -3.18
N GLY A 52 -5.17 6.80 -3.15
CA GLY A 52 -6.61 6.65 -3.35
C GLY A 52 -7.43 6.75 -2.05
N ASP A 53 -6.80 6.68 -0.87
CA ASP A 53 -7.49 6.78 0.42
C ASP A 53 -7.95 8.20 0.75
N THR A 54 -8.99 8.29 1.57
CA THR A 54 -9.56 9.56 2.04
C THR A 54 -9.37 9.74 3.53
N VAL A 55 -8.87 10.90 3.95
CA VAL A 55 -8.82 11.29 5.36
C VAL A 55 -9.96 12.26 5.66
N ILE A 56 -10.68 12.01 6.76
CA ILE A 56 -11.72 12.89 7.28
C ILE A 56 -11.29 13.43 8.65
N TRP A 57 -11.12 14.74 8.73
CA TRP A 57 -10.96 15.45 9.99
C TRP A 57 -12.33 15.87 10.52
N THR A 58 -12.62 15.55 11.77
CA THR A 58 -13.89 15.91 12.45
C THR A 58 -13.60 16.81 13.62
N TRP A 59 -14.19 18.00 13.65
CA TRP A 59 -14.02 18.94 14.75
C TRP A 59 -14.77 18.43 15.98
N THR A 60 -14.05 18.17 17.06
CA THR A 60 -14.63 17.62 18.30
C THR A 60 -14.71 18.65 19.43
N ASP A 61 -14.11 19.83 19.24
CA ASP A 61 -14.27 20.98 20.13
C ASP A 61 -15.09 22.12 19.48
N GLY A 62 -15.46 23.11 20.29
CA GLY A 62 -16.24 24.27 19.84
C GLY A 62 -15.39 25.42 19.27
N MET A 63 -14.07 25.26 19.17
CA MET A 63 -13.15 26.32 18.79
C MET A 63 -12.99 26.43 17.27
N THR A 64 -12.32 27.50 16.83
CA THR A 64 -12.02 27.72 15.42
C THR A 64 -10.69 27.10 15.05
N HIS A 65 -10.68 26.17 14.10
CA HIS A 65 -9.48 25.53 13.57
C HIS A 65 -9.53 25.40 12.05
N ASN A 66 -8.40 25.12 11.43
CA ASN A 66 -8.31 24.63 10.06
C ASN A 66 -7.39 23.41 9.98
N VAL A 67 -7.37 22.77 8.81
CA VAL A 67 -6.41 21.76 8.38
C VAL A 67 -5.77 22.32 7.12
N HIS A 68 -4.49 22.66 7.18
CA HIS A 68 -3.76 23.27 6.08
C HIS A 68 -2.40 22.61 5.92
N ASN A 69 -2.10 22.19 4.68
CA ASN A 69 -0.82 21.59 4.34
C ASN A 69 0.36 22.55 4.59
N LYS A 70 1.51 21.99 4.94
CA LYS A 70 2.75 22.73 5.21
C LYS A 70 3.72 22.61 4.04
N SER A 71 4.75 23.46 4.06
CA SER A 71 5.94 23.24 3.24
C SER A 71 6.48 21.82 3.47
N GLY A 72 6.76 21.12 2.37
CA GLY A 72 7.16 19.71 2.38
C GLY A 72 6.04 18.72 2.07
N ALA A 73 4.78 19.17 2.00
CA ALA A 73 3.68 18.37 1.46
C ALA A 73 3.79 18.21 -0.06
N VAL A 74 3.52 17.00 -0.54
CA VAL A 74 3.48 16.68 -1.97
C VAL A 74 2.16 17.07 -2.62
N GLU A 75 1.09 17.16 -1.83
CA GLU A 75 -0.24 17.64 -2.23
C GLU A 75 -0.63 18.95 -1.53
N SER A 76 -1.60 19.67 -2.09
CA SER A 76 -2.09 20.95 -1.56
C SER A 76 -3.54 20.83 -1.11
N PHE A 77 -3.79 21.14 0.16
CA PHE A 77 -5.11 21.02 0.78
C PHE A 77 -5.26 22.03 1.92
N ASP A 78 -6.41 22.70 1.94
CA ASP A 78 -6.79 23.66 2.98
C ASP A 78 -8.30 23.54 3.22
N SER A 79 -8.68 23.30 4.47
CA SER A 79 -10.09 23.21 4.87
C SER A 79 -10.78 24.56 4.95
N GLY A 80 -10.02 25.66 4.96
CA GLY A 80 -10.43 26.94 5.51
C GLY A 80 -10.75 26.84 7.01
N PHE A 81 -11.05 27.98 7.63
CA PHE A 81 -11.46 28.00 9.04
C PHE A 81 -12.85 27.42 9.23
N LYS A 82 -12.99 26.54 10.22
CA LYS A 82 -14.26 25.95 10.66
C LYS A 82 -14.39 26.12 12.17
N THR A 83 -15.62 26.29 12.64
CA THR A 83 -15.95 26.50 14.06
C THR A 83 -17.12 25.63 14.45
N GLY A 84 -17.04 25.01 15.62
CA GLY A 84 -18.11 24.21 16.21
C GLY A 84 -17.93 22.71 16.02
N VAL A 85 -18.52 21.96 16.97
CA VAL A 85 -18.45 20.49 17.01
C VAL A 85 -19.22 19.88 15.84
N GLY A 86 -18.67 18.81 15.26
CA GLY A 86 -19.27 18.03 14.18
C GLY A 86 -19.04 18.58 12.78
N GLN A 87 -18.28 19.67 12.64
CA GLN A 87 -17.78 20.10 11.33
C GLN A 87 -16.79 19.07 10.78
N THR A 88 -16.76 18.89 9.47
CA THR A 88 -15.84 17.97 8.81
C THR A 88 -15.09 18.61 7.66
N TYR A 89 -13.91 18.06 7.39
CA TYR A 89 -13.15 18.26 6.16
C TYR A 89 -12.66 16.91 5.67
N SER A 90 -12.78 16.64 4.37
CA SER A 90 -12.33 15.40 3.75
C SER A 90 -11.39 15.70 2.60
N TYR A 91 -10.30 14.95 2.49
CA TYR A 91 -9.36 15.04 1.37
C TYR A 91 -8.91 13.65 0.95
N THR A 92 -8.99 13.37 -0.35
CA THR A 92 -8.52 12.11 -0.96
C THR A 92 -7.10 12.31 -1.47
N PHE A 93 -6.17 11.52 -0.94
CA PHE A 93 -4.76 11.58 -1.32
C PHE A 93 -4.50 10.63 -2.48
N THR A 94 -3.76 11.09 -3.48
CA THR A 94 -3.50 10.34 -4.73
C THR A 94 -2.03 10.33 -5.12
N VAL A 95 -1.17 11.02 -4.37
CA VAL A 95 0.27 11.13 -4.63
C VAL A 95 1.04 10.54 -3.46
N VAL A 96 1.76 9.45 -3.73
CA VAL A 96 2.70 8.83 -2.78
C VAL A 96 3.71 9.85 -2.27
N GLY A 97 3.88 9.92 -0.96
CA GLY A 97 4.76 10.87 -0.28
C GLY A 97 4.18 11.41 1.02
N ASP A 98 4.95 12.28 1.66
CA ASP A 98 4.56 12.89 2.93
C ASP A 98 3.77 14.17 2.70
N ASN A 99 2.74 14.35 3.52
CA ASN A 99 1.85 15.50 3.52
C ASN A 99 1.73 16.07 4.95
N PRO A 100 2.75 16.78 5.46
CA PRO A 100 2.66 17.48 6.74
C PRO A 100 1.58 18.56 6.69
N TYR A 101 0.84 18.72 7.78
CA TYR A 101 -0.24 19.70 7.91
C TYR A 101 -0.35 20.25 9.34
N GLN A 102 -1.10 21.33 9.50
CA GLN A 102 -1.33 21.98 10.78
C GLN A 102 -2.68 22.69 10.85
N CYS A 103 -3.05 23.09 12.06
CA CYS A 103 -3.96 24.20 12.30
C CYS A 103 -3.13 25.48 12.40
N ASP A 104 -3.38 26.46 11.54
CA ASP A 104 -2.61 27.71 11.46
C ASP A 104 -2.57 28.51 12.77
N PRO A 105 -3.69 28.74 13.49
CA PRO A 105 -3.65 29.45 14.76
C PRO A 105 -2.99 28.65 15.90
N HIS A 106 -2.81 27.33 15.73
CA HIS A 106 -2.32 26.43 16.77
C HIS A 106 -1.19 25.51 16.28
N ALA A 107 -0.29 26.02 15.43
CA ALA A 107 0.71 25.23 14.70
C ALA A 107 1.67 24.39 15.59
N ASN A 108 1.81 24.76 16.87
CA ASN A 108 2.66 24.05 17.84
C ASN A 108 1.94 22.93 18.60
N ASN A 109 0.60 22.84 18.51
CA ASN A 109 -0.20 21.92 19.31
C ASN A 109 -1.29 21.19 18.50
N MET A 110 -1.39 21.48 17.20
CA MET A 110 -2.33 20.85 16.28
C MET A 110 -1.65 20.66 14.93
N PHE A 111 -1.01 19.51 14.75
CA PHE A 111 -0.23 19.19 13.55
C PHE A 111 -0.04 17.69 13.39
N GLY A 112 0.15 17.24 12.16
CA GLY A 112 0.47 15.85 11.86
C GLY A 112 1.03 15.69 10.46
N THR A 113 1.24 14.44 10.07
CA THR A 113 1.67 14.07 8.71
C THR A 113 0.80 12.93 8.21
N ILE A 114 0.24 13.10 7.02
CA ILE A 114 -0.33 11.98 6.26
C ILE A 114 0.77 11.43 5.34
N THR A 115 1.18 10.18 5.55
CA THR A 115 2.16 9.49 4.69
C THR A 115 1.41 8.58 3.74
N VAL A 116 1.49 8.87 2.46
CA VAL A 116 0.82 8.11 1.40
C VAL A 116 1.81 7.08 0.85
N VAL A 117 1.45 5.80 0.90
CA VAL A 117 2.20 4.68 0.32
C VAL A 117 1.45 4.12 -0.89
N PRO A 118 2.08 3.32 -1.76
CA PRO A 118 1.37 2.69 -2.87
C PRO A 118 0.23 1.76 -2.39
N ASP A 119 -0.88 1.73 -3.11
CA ASP A 119 -2.01 0.78 -2.94
C ASP A 119 -1.52 -0.66 -2.75
N GLY A 120 -2.10 -1.33 -1.75
CA GLY A 120 -1.74 -2.68 -1.30
C GLY A 120 -0.52 -2.79 -0.38
N SER A 121 0.04 -1.69 0.13
CA SER A 121 1.19 -1.70 1.06
C SER A 121 0.81 -1.95 2.53
N LEU A 122 -0.35 -1.48 2.98
CA LEU A 122 -0.85 -1.53 4.36
C LEU A 122 -1.74 -2.74 4.62
N GLY A 123 -2.22 -3.43 3.59
CA GLY A 123 -2.98 -4.68 3.69
C GLY A 123 -2.21 -5.88 4.27
N ILE A 124 -1.03 -5.68 4.89
CA ILE A 124 -0.16 -6.75 5.38
C ILE A 124 0.52 -6.39 6.72
N GLU A 125 -0.25 -5.96 7.71
CA GLU A 125 0.25 -5.93 9.10
C GLU A 125 -0.21 -7.17 9.88
N GLY A 126 0.62 -8.21 9.80
CA GLY A 126 0.60 -9.32 10.73
C GLY A 126 2.02 -9.61 11.20
N ALA A 127 2.17 -10.15 12.41
CA ALA A 127 3.47 -10.62 12.93
C ALA A 127 4.17 -11.61 11.99
N ASN A 128 3.45 -12.18 11.00
CA ASN A 128 3.91 -13.05 9.93
C ASN A 128 4.00 -12.34 8.56
N SER A 129 4.20 -11.03 8.51
CA SER A 129 4.25 -10.26 7.26
C SER A 129 5.56 -10.46 6.48
N LEU A 130 5.44 -10.78 5.19
CA LEU A 130 6.57 -10.93 4.29
C LEU A 130 7.23 -9.59 3.87
N ILE A 131 6.69 -8.42 4.25
CA ILE A 131 7.16 -7.08 3.80
C ILE A 131 8.69 -6.92 3.90
N ASN A 132 9.28 -7.38 5.00
CA ASN A 132 10.72 -7.26 5.30
C ASN A 132 11.60 -8.34 4.66
N THR A 133 11.07 -9.13 3.73
CA THR A 133 11.84 -10.13 2.97
C THR A 133 12.92 -9.45 2.11
N SER A 134 14.16 -9.94 2.16
CA SER A 134 15.26 -9.46 1.30
C SER A 134 15.51 -10.42 0.15
N ILE A 135 15.75 -9.91 -1.05
CA ILE A 135 16.13 -10.72 -2.21
C ILE A 135 17.46 -10.22 -2.79
N TYR A 136 18.39 -11.12 -3.08
CA TYR A 136 19.72 -10.75 -3.55
C TYR A 136 20.43 -11.84 -4.37
N PRO A 137 21.31 -11.45 -5.32
CA PRO A 137 21.52 -10.08 -5.78
C PRO A 137 20.32 -9.56 -6.60
N THR A 138 20.20 -8.24 -6.77
CA THR A 138 19.16 -7.66 -7.64
C THR A 138 19.46 -7.86 -9.13
N HIS A 139 20.72 -8.07 -9.48
CA HIS A 139 21.20 -8.50 -10.80
C HIS A 139 21.69 -9.95 -10.69
N VAL A 140 20.81 -10.89 -11.05
CA VAL A 140 21.01 -12.33 -10.86
C VAL A 140 21.60 -12.94 -12.12
N VAL A 141 22.61 -13.79 -11.96
CA VAL A 141 23.14 -14.63 -13.05
C VAL A 141 22.53 -16.02 -13.01
N SER A 142 22.56 -16.69 -11.86
CA SER A 142 22.16 -18.10 -11.73
C SER A 142 21.20 -18.34 -10.56
N VAL A 143 21.54 -17.81 -9.38
CA VAL A 143 20.79 -18.04 -8.14
C VAL A 143 20.30 -16.73 -7.55
N LEU A 144 19.00 -16.66 -7.27
CA LEU A 144 18.41 -15.60 -6.46
C LEU A 144 18.16 -16.11 -5.05
N ASN A 145 18.77 -15.46 -4.06
CA ASN A 145 18.57 -15.75 -2.66
C ASN A 145 17.39 -14.94 -2.13
N VAL A 146 16.57 -15.56 -1.28
CA VAL A 146 15.46 -14.93 -0.58
C VAL A 146 15.61 -15.17 0.91
N GLU A 147 15.80 -14.10 1.67
CA GLU A 147 15.89 -14.08 3.13
C GLU A 147 14.57 -13.58 3.72
N LEU A 148 13.88 -14.43 4.47
CA LEU A 148 12.60 -14.10 5.09
C LEU A 148 12.84 -13.48 6.48
N PRO A 149 11.96 -12.57 6.93
CA PRO A 149 12.11 -11.93 8.25
C PRO A 149 12.03 -12.93 9.41
N GLN A 150 11.39 -14.07 9.20
CA GLN A 150 11.26 -15.18 10.14
C GLN A 150 11.05 -16.50 9.41
N SER A 151 10.90 -17.59 10.15
CA SER A 151 10.54 -18.89 9.57
C SER A 151 9.05 -18.96 9.24
N TYR A 152 8.72 -19.46 8.05
CA TYR A 152 7.34 -19.64 7.59
C TYR A 152 7.02 -21.13 7.48
N SER A 153 5.86 -21.54 8.00
CA SER A 153 5.37 -22.93 7.91
C SER A 153 5.17 -23.37 6.47
N GLU A 154 4.62 -22.47 5.64
CA GLU A 154 4.40 -22.67 4.21
C GLU A 154 4.74 -21.38 3.46
N LEU A 155 5.42 -21.53 2.33
CA LEU A 155 5.74 -20.43 1.43
C LEU A 155 5.68 -20.92 -0.03
N THR A 156 4.91 -20.21 -0.84
CA THR A 156 4.92 -20.37 -2.29
C THR A 156 5.67 -19.19 -2.91
N VAL A 157 6.63 -19.49 -3.78
CA VAL A 157 7.39 -18.48 -4.52
C VAL A 157 7.12 -18.67 -6.00
N GLU A 158 6.67 -17.62 -6.67
CA GLU A 158 6.35 -17.62 -8.09
C GLU A 158 7.16 -16.56 -8.82
N VAL A 159 7.71 -16.92 -10.00
CA VAL A 159 8.46 -16.00 -10.85
C VAL A 159 7.64 -15.70 -12.09
N TYR A 160 7.48 -14.42 -12.41
CA TYR A 160 6.70 -13.91 -13.53
C TYR A 160 7.58 -13.08 -14.45
N ASN A 161 7.31 -13.13 -15.76
CA ASN A 161 7.86 -12.14 -16.68
C ASN A 161 7.08 -10.80 -16.59
N VAL A 162 7.57 -9.77 -17.27
CA VAL A 162 6.94 -8.42 -17.27
C VAL A 162 5.54 -8.38 -17.89
N LEU A 163 5.15 -9.42 -18.63
CA LEU A 163 3.81 -9.56 -19.20
C LEU A 163 2.84 -10.28 -18.25
N GLY A 164 3.27 -10.60 -17.03
CA GLY A 164 2.48 -11.32 -16.03
C GLY A 164 2.36 -12.83 -16.28
N LYS A 165 3.11 -13.39 -17.23
CA LYS A 165 3.17 -14.85 -17.42
C LYS A 165 4.02 -15.48 -16.32
N ARG A 166 3.44 -16.41 -15.57
CA ARG A 166 4.17 -17.24 -14.60
C ARG A 166 5.14 -18.18 -15.32
N ILE A 167 6.40 -18.12 -14.94
CA ILE A 167 7.52 -18.88 -15.52
C ILE A 167 7.92 -20.03 -14.59
N LYS A 168 7.99 -19.79 -13.28
CA LYS A 168 8.37 -20.80 -12.29
C LYS A 168 7.50 -20.70 -11.03
N THR A 169 7.41 -21.82 -10.33
CA THR A 169 6.77 -21.95 -9.02
C THR A 169 7.63 -22.86 -8.14
N TYR A 170 7.80 -22.47 -6.88
CA TYR A 170 8.48 -23.21 -5.83
C TYR A 170 7.58 -23.24 -4.60
N SER A 171 7.59 -24.36 -3.87
CA SER A 171 6.86 -24.51 -2.61
C SER A 171 7.81 -25.00 -1.55
N TYR A 172 7.78 -24.33 -0.39
CA TYR A 172 8.66 -24.62 0.74
C TYR A 172 7.83 -24.79 2.01
N THR A 173 8.36 -25.57 2.95
CA THR A 173 7.82 -25.72 4.29
C THR A 173 8.90 -25.44 5.33
N ASN A 174 8.51 -24.84 6.47
CA ASN A 174 9.39 -24.49 7.58
C ASN A 174 10.69 -23.78 7.16
N ILE A 175 10.55 -22.76 6.31
CA ILE A 175 11.66 -22.13 5.61
C ILE A 175 11.96 -20.73 6.16
N LYS A 176 13.23 -20.35 6.25
CA LYS A 176 13.69 -18.99 6.53
C LYS A 176 14.50 -18.38 5.38
N ARG A 177 15.11 -19.24 4.56
CA ARG A 177 15.94 -18.87 3.41
C ARG A 177 15.63 -19.76 2.24
N ALA A 178 15.42 -19.18 1.06
CA ALA A 178 15.23 -19.93 -0.17
C ALA A 178 16.28 -19.53 -1.22
N GLU A 179 16.74 -20.50 -1.99
CA GLU A 179 17.61 -20.30 -3.14
C GLU A 179 16.85 -20.74 -4.39
N LEU A 180 16.72 -19.83 -5.35
CA LEU A 180 16.01 -20.07 -6.60
C LEU A 180 17.00 -20.19 -7.75
N GLU A 181 17.05 -21.36 -8.37
CA GLU A 181 17.83 -21.57 -9.60
C GLU A 181 17.09 -21.06 -10.84
N LEU A 182 17.72 -20.09 -11.52
CA LEU A 182 17.17 -19.33 -12.64
C LEU A 182 18.03 -19.43 -13.92
N ASN A 183 18.90 -20.43 -14.03
CA ASN A 183 19.83 -20.60 -15.17
C ASN A 183 19.12 -20.69 -16.54
N ASP A 184 17.88 -21.15 -16.54
CA ASP A 184 16.99 -21.33 -17.68
C ASP A 184 16.18 -20.09 -18.05
N LEU A 185 16.30 -19.00 -17.29
CA LEU A 185 15.69 -17.72 -17.64
C LEU A 185 16.62 -16.93 -18.57
N ASN A 186 16.02 -16.36 -19.63
CA ASN A 186 16.69 -15.39 -20.47
C ASN A 186 16.99 -14.11 -19.68
N ALA A 187 17.98 -13.34 -20.15
CA ALA A 187 18.25 -12.02 -19.61
C ALA A 187 17.02 -11.12 -19.74
N GLY A 188 16.71 -10.36 -18.68
CA GLY A 188 15.53 -9.49 -18.64
C GLY A 188 15.04 -9.17 -17.23
N MET A 189 13.98 -8.37 -17.16
CA MET A 189 13.32 -8.04 -15.90
C MET A 189 12.26 -9.07 -15.54
N TYR A 190 12.17 -9.41 -14.26
CA TYR A 190 11.22 -10.36 -13.71
C TYR A 190 10.62 -9.86 -12.40
N LEU A 191 9.44 -10.39 -12.08
CA LEU A 191 8.80 -10.22 -10.77
C LEU A 191 8.87 -11.54 -10.01
N ILE A 192 9.09 -11.46 -8.71
CA ILE A 192 9.00 -12.57 -7.76
C ILE A 192 7.88 -12.27 -6.78
N LYS A 193 6.89 -13.16 -6.74
CA LYS A 193 5.78 -13.12 -5.79
C LYS A 193 6.02 -14.16 -4.71
N LEU A 194 5.93 -13.75 -3.46
CA LEU A 194 6.04 -14.63 -2.29
C LEU A 194 4.70 -14.63 -1.57
N SER A 195 4.14 -15.81 -1.34
CA SER A 195 2.86 -16.00 -0.69
C SER A 195 3.00 -16.97 0.48
N SER A 196 2.65 -16.51 1.67
CA SER A 196 2.41 -17.33 2.87
C SER A 196 0.90 -17.45 3.12
N SER A 197 0.49 -18.09 4.22
CA SER A 197 -0.92 -18.11 4.63
C SER A 197 -1.45 -16.72 5.00
N GLU A 198 -0.59 -15.87 5.55
CA GLU A 198 -0.98 -14.58 6.15
C GLU A 198 -0.70 -13.39 5.23
N SER A 199 0.26 -13.52 4.31
CA SER A 199 0.76 -12.38 3.54
C SER A 199 1.24 -12.77 2.16
N THR A 200 1.14 -11.81 1.24
CA THR A 200 1.67 -11.93 -0.12
C THR A 200 2.39 -10.65 -0.49
N ILE A 201 3.63 -10.75 -0.97
CA ILE A 201 4.39 -9.61 -1.48
C ILE A 201 4.90 -9.88 -2.90
N THR A 202 5.17 -8.82 -3.65
CA THR A 202 5.86 -8.92 -4.94
C THR A 202 7.09 -8.02 -4.95
N LYS A 203 8.22 -8.53 -5.43
CA LYS A 203 9.46 -7.78 -5.63
C LYS A 203 9.95 -7.95 -7.06
N ARG A 204 10.86 -7.08 -7.51
CA ARG A 204 11.47 -7.13 -8.85
C ARG A 204 12.94 -7.54 -8.78
N PHE A 205 13.41 -8.24 -9.80
CA PHE A 205 14.84 -8.51 -10.01
C PHE A 205 15.17 -8.53 -11.51
N ILE A 206 16.46 -8.44 -11.85
CA ILE A 206 16.96 -8.46 -13.22
C ILE A 206 17.81 -9.72 -13.39
N LYS A 207 17.49 -10.54 -14.40
CA LYS A 207 18.32 -11.66 -14.87
C LYS A 207 19.32 -11.15 -15.90
N GLN A 208 20.59 -11.52 -15.76
CA GLN A 208 21.67 -11.26 -16.73
C GLN A 208 21.98 -12.49 -17.57
#